data_AF-A0A9X5CNF3-F1
#
_entry.id   AF-A0A9X5CNF3-F1
#
_cell.length_a   1.000
_cell.length_b   1.000
_cell.length_c   1.000
_cell.angle_alpha   90.00
_cell.angle_beta   90.00
_cell.angle_gamma   90.00
#
_symmetry.space_group_name_H-M   'P 1'
#
loop_
_entity.id
_entity.type
_entity.pdbx_description
1 polymer ?
#
loop_
_entity_poly.entity_id
_entity_poly.type
_entity_poly.pdbx_seq_one_letter_code
_entity_poly.pdbx_strand_id
1 'polypeptide(L)'
;LRFAARYRPGRSRALLGGDFYDVVRTPDGTVHAMIGDVCGHGPDEAALGVELRIAWRALTLAGLCGDQLLSTLQQVLEHERPDDEIFATLCTVDIAPDG
;
A
#
# COMPACT_ATOMS: atom_id res chain seq x y z
N LEU A 1 10.98 1.75 -17.98
CA LEU A 1 9.95 0.89 -17.36
C LEU A 1 8.58 1.25 -17.95
N ARG A 2 7.77 0.26 -18.36
CA ARG A 2 6.35 0.44 -18.70
C ARG A 2 5.53 -0.18 -17.58
N PHE A 3 4.66 0.61 -16.95
CA PHE A 3 3.77 0.12 -15.89
C PHE A 3 2.40 -0.23 -16.47
N ALA A 4 1.87 -1.39 -16.08
CA ALA A 4 0.50 -1.79 -16.37
C ALA A 4 -0.09 -2.39 -15.11
N ALA A 5 -1.19 -1.82 -14.61
CA ALA A 5 -1.93 -2.38 -13.50
C ALA A 5 -3.29 -2.89 -13.98
N ARG A 6 -3.75 -3.99 -13.39
CA ARG A 6 -5.07 -4.56 -13.67
C ARG A 6 -5.71 -5.01 -12.36
N TYR A 7 -6.59 -4.18 -11.83
CA TYR A 7 -7.50 -4.57 -10.77
C TYR A 7 -8.67 -5.38 -11.37
N ARG A 8 -8.91 -6.60 -10.89
CA ARG A 8 -10.07 -7.42 -11.27
C ARG A 8 -10.85 -7.81 -10.01
N PRO A 9 -11.92 -7.08 -9.66
CA PRO A 9 -12.70 -7.41 -8.47
C PRO A 9 -13.35 -8.79 -8.63
N GLY A 10 -13.27 -9.62 -7.59
CA GLY A 10 -13.75 -11.01 -7.60
C GLY A 10 -15.28 -11.17 -7.60
N ARG A 11 -16.06 -10.11 -7.34
CA ARG A 11 -17.53 -10.16 -7.34
C ARG A 11 -18.14 -8.87 -7.85
N SER A 12 -19.16 -8.97 -8.70
CA SER A 12 -19.96 -7.89 -9.29
C SER A 12 -20.71 -6.97 -8.30
N ARG A 13 -20.47 -7.12 -6.98
CA ARG A 13 -21.12 -6.35 -5.90
C ARG A 13 -20.15 -5.80 -4.84
N ALA A 14 -18.85 -6.09 -4.91
CA ALA A 14 -17.86 -5.42 -4.06
C ALA A 14 -17.33 -4.20 -4.84
N LEU A 15 -17.89 -3.02 -4.58
CA LEU A 15 -17.47 -1.76 -5.21
C LEU A 15 -16.17 -1.21 -4.60
N LEU A 16 -15.80 -1.70 -3.41
CA LEU A 16 -14.53 -1.43 -2.73
C LEU A 16 -13.96 -2.77 -2.23
N GLY A 17 -12.65 -2.97 -2.39
CA GLY A 17 -11.92 -4.12 -1.90
C GLY A 17 -10.83 -3.69 -0.91
N GLY A 18 -10.39 -4.62 -0.06
CA GLY A 18 -9.26 -4.42 0.84
C GLY A 18 -7.92 -4.39 0.13
N ASP A 19 -7.86 -4.79 -1.15
CA ASP A 19 -6.66 -4.84 -1.95
C ASP A 19 -6.32 -3.49 -2.62
N PHE A 20 -5.07 -3.07 -2.46
CA PHE A 20 -4.55 -1.82 -2.99
C PHE A 20 -3.12 -1.98 -3.51
N TYR A 21 -2.70 -1.08 -4.39
CA TYR A 21 -1.34 -1.02 -4.88
C TYR A 21 -0.95 0.43 -5.14
N ASP A 22 0.34 0.69 -5.16
CA ASP A 22 0.87 1.97 -5.61
C ASP A 22 2.26 1.84 -6.23
N VAL A 23 2.61 2.81 -7.07
CA VAL A 23 3.94 2.93 -7.68
C VAL A 23 4.38 4.38 -7.68
N VAL A 24 5.61 4.61 -7.25
CA VAL A 24 6.24 5.94 -7.24
C VAL A 24 7.68 5.84 -7.72
N ARG A 25 8.13 6.86 -8.45
CA ARG A 25 9.52 7.02 -8.84
C ARG A 25 10.13 8.17 -8.06
N THR A 26 11.24 7.90 -7.37
CA THR A 26 12.01 8.90 -6.62
C THR A 26 13.02 9.63 -7.51
N PRO A 27 13.56 10.79 -7.07
CA PRO A 27 14.48 11.59 -7.88
C PRO A 27 15.79 10.89 -8.29
N ASP A 28 16.24 9.90 -7.50
CA ASP A 28 17.39 9.03 -7.80
C ASP A 28 17.10 8.05 -8.97
N GLY A 29 15.86 7.99 -9.43
CA GLY A 29 15.43 7.17 -10.56
C GLY A 29 14.90 5.80 -10.16
N THR A 30 14.99 5.42 -8.88
CA THR A 30 14.46 4.18 -8.31
C THR A 30 12.93 4.15 -8.44
N VAL A 31 12.39 3.00 -8.81
CA VAL A 31 10.94 2.77 -8.87
C VAL A 31 10.55 1.89 -7.69
N HIS A 32 9.74 2.46 -6.80
CA HIS A 32 9.14 1.77 -5.67
C HIS A 32 7.74 1.32 -6.08
N ALA A 33 7.39 0.09 -5.74
CA ALA A 33 6.05 -0.43 -5.95
C ALA A 33 5.62 -1.21 -4.71
N MET A 34 4.32 -1.13 -4.40
CA MET A 34 3.73 -1.90 -3.32
C MET A 34 2.40 -2.52 -3.74
N ILE A 35 2.09 -3.66 -3.14
CA ILE A 35 0.75 -4.26 -3.12
C ILE A 35 0.39 -4.58 -1.68
N GLY A 36 -0.87 -4.42 -1.31
CA GLY A 36 -1.36 -4.71 0.02
C GLY A 36 -2.81 -5.14 0.00
N ASP A 37 -3.23 -5.77 1.10
CA ASP A 37 -4.58 -6.27 1.31
C ASP A 37 -4.97 -6.12 2.78
N VAL A 38 -6.04 -5.36 3.05
CA VAL A 38 -6.66 -5.23 4.37
C VAL A 38 -7.65 -6.36 4.56
N CYS A 39 -7.58 -7.07 5.69
CA CYS A 39 -8.54 -8.14 5.98
C CYS A 39 -9.96 -7.58 6.11
N GLY A 40 -10.94 -8.26 5.51
CA GLY A 40 -12.32 -7.80 5.45
C GLY A 40 -12.69 -7.26 4.07
N HIS A 41 -13.91 -6.75 3.93
CA HIS A 41 -14.42 -6.29 2.64
C HIS A 41 -15.60 -5.31 2.82
N GLY A 42 -15.32 -4.15 3.38
CA GLY A 42 -16.30 -3.08 3.59
C GLY A 42 -15.71 -1.70 3.29
N PRO A 43 -16.52 -0.65 3.49
CA PRO A 43 -16.08 0.73 3.30
C PRO A 43 -14.92 1.13 4.21
N ASP A 44 -14.90 0.63 5.45
CA ASP A 44 -13.88 0.97 6.45
C ASP A 44 -12.53 0.34 6.09
N GLU A 45 -12.53 -0.94 5.69
CA GLU A 45 -11.32 -1.63 5.25
C GLU A 45 -10.72 -1.00 3.99
N ALA A 46 -11.59 -0.53 3.09
CA ALA A 46 -11.14 0.15 1.90
C ALA A 46 -10.63 1.58 2.18
N ALA A 47 -11.21 2.28 3.16
CA ALA A 47 -10.69 3.55 3.63
C ALA A 47 -9.30 3.38 4.25
N LEU A 48 -9.14 2.38 5.12
CA LEU A 48 -7.85 2.01 5.71
C LEU A 48 -6.81 1.64 4.63
N GLY A 49 -7.21 0.89 3.59
CA GLY A 49 -6.34 0.62 2.44
C GLY A 49 -5.89 1.89 1.70
N VAL A 50 -6.76 2.89 1.57
CA VAL A 50 -6.41 4.20 0.99
C VAL A 50 -5.43 4.95 1.87
N GLU A 51 -5.63 4.95 3.19
CA GLU A 51 -4.75 5.61 4.16
C GLU A 51 -3.35 5.00 4.15
N LEU A 52 -3.24 3.68 4.23
CA LEU A 52 -1.96 2.96 4.16
C LEU A 52 -1.25 3.23 2.83
N ARG A 53 -1.98 3.26 1.71
CA ARG A 53 -1.42 3.58 0.39
C ARG A 53 -0.85 5.00 0.35
N ILE A 54 -1.59 5.99 0.86
CA ILE A 54 -1.17 7.39 0.88
C ILE A 54 0.04 7.57 1.81
N ALA A 55 0.02 6.95 2.99
CA ALA A 55 1.13 6.96 3.94
C ALA A 55 2.39 6.34 3.31
N TRP A 56 2.28 5.16 2.69
CA TRP A 56 3.41 4.50 2.01
C TRP A 56 4.03 5.43 0.97
N ARG A 57 3.22 6.06 0.12
CA ARG A 57 3.69 6.99 -0.91
C ARG A 57 4.39 8.20 -0.29
N ALA A 58 3.83 8.79 0.76
CA ALA A 58 4.42 9.95 1.42
C ALA A 58 5.77 9.62 2.07
N LEU A 59 5.85 8.49 2.78
CA LEU A 59 7.08 8.03 3.44
C LEU A 59 8.17 7.70 2.40
N THR A 60 7.80 7.04 1.30
CA THR A 60 8.72 6.75 0.20
C THR A 60 9.27 8.04 -0.42
N LEU A 61 8.40 9.02 -0.70
CA LEU A 61 8.82 10.33 -1.22
C LEU A 61 9.66 11.14 -0.22
N ALA A 62 9.48 10.89 1.08
CA ALA A 62 10.32 11.44 2.15
C ALA A 62 11.67 10.71 2.30
N GLY A 63 11.91 9.65 1.53
CA GLY A 63 13.16 8.90 1.52
C GLY A 63 13.26 7.78 2.54
N LEU A 64 12.16 7.39 3.19
CA LEU A 64 12.15 6.22 4.07
C LEU A 64 12.09 4.94 3.22
N CYS A 65 12.75 3.89 3.70
CA CYS A 65 12.78 2.58 3.05
C CYS A 65 12.89 1.44 4.08
N GLY A 66 12.74 0.20 3.60
CA GLY A 66 12.93 -1.02 4.38
C GLY A 66 12.14 -1.05 5.69
N ASP A 67 12.79 -1.50 6.75
CA ASP A 67 12.18 -1.71 8.07
C ASP A 67 11.61 -0.43 8.68
N GLN A 68 12.23 0.73 8.42
CA GLN A 68 11.73 2.00 8.94
C GLN A 68 10.39 2.37 8.33
N LEU A 69 10.27 2.26 7.00
CA LEU A 69 9.02 2.49 6.29
C LEU A 69 7.93 1.52 6.77
N LEU A 70 8.25 0.23 6.90
CA LEU A 70 7.29 -0.79 7.35
C LEU A 70 6.85 -0.57 8.79
N SER A 71 7.77 -0.19 9.68
CA SER A 71 7.45 0.10 11.08
C SER A 71 6.57 1.34 11.21
N THR A 72 6.79 2.38 10.40
CA THR A 72 5.92 3.56 10.38
C THR A 72 4.55 3.22 9.80
N LEU A 73 4.46 2.38 8.78
CA LEU A 73 3.15 1.91 8.28
C LEU A 73 2.40 1.07 9.31
N GLN A 74 3.11 0.23 10.08
CA GLN A 74 2.51 -0.51 11.19
C GLN A 74 1.89 0.46 12.23
N GLN A 75 2.57 1.55 12.55
CA GLN A 75 2.03 2.57 13.46
C GLN A 75 0.78 3.26 12.90
N VAL A 76 0.75 3.54 11.59
CA VAL A 76 -0.45 4.08 10.93
C VAL A 76 -1.59 3.07 11.00
N LEU A 77 -1.34 1.79 10.68
CA LEU A 77 -2.34 0.73 10.79
C LEU A 77 -2.91 0.64 12.22
N GLU A 78 -2.05 0.64 13.24
CA GLU A 78 -2.47 0.57 14.64
C GLU A 78 -3.29 1.77 15.09
N HIS A 79 -3.05 2.95 14.52
CA HIS A 79 -3.77 4.17 14.88
C HIS A 79 -5.15 4.27 14.20
N GLU A 80 -5.21 3.88 12.93
CA GLU A 80 -6.41 4.07 12.10
C GLU A 80 -7.36 2.86 12.12
N ARG A 81 -6.88 1.66 12.51
CA ARG A 81 -7.74 0.47 12.54
C ARG A 81 -8.86 0.61 13.59
N PRO A 82 -10.10 0.22 13.25
CA PRO A 82 -11.24 0.32 14.17
C PRO A 82 -11.23 -0.77 15.26
N ASP A 83 -10.55 -1.90 15.02
CA ASP A 83 -10.46 -3.04 15.92
C ASP A 83 -9.08 -3.71 15.80
N ASP A 84 -8.61 -4.34 16.87
CA ASP A 84 -7.33 -5.06 16.92
C ASP A 84 -7.30 -6.32 16.05
N GLU A 85 -8.46 -6.87 15.68
CA GLU A 85 -8.59 -7.98 14.73
C GLU A 85 -8.31 -7.57 13.28
N ILE A 86 -8.31 -6.27 12.98
CA ILE A 86 -7.98 -5.77 11.64
C ILE A 86 -6.47 -5.75 11.43
N PHE A 87 -6.05 -6.38 10.34
CA PHE A 87 -4.67 -6.43 9.87
C PHE A 87 -4.59 -6.17 8.38
N ALA A 88 -3.40 -5.76 7.92
CA ALA A 88 -3.08 -5.64 6.51
C ALA A 88 -1.83 -6.45 6.18
N THR A 89 -1.80 -7.05 5.00
CA THR A 89 -0.57 -7.62 4.42
C THR A 89 -0.02 -6.67 3.38
N LEU A 90 1.30 -6.60 3.25
CA LEU A 90 1.97 -5.73 2.30
C LEU A 90 3.22 -6.38 1.74
N CYS A 91 3.45 -6.19 0.44
CA CYS A 91 4.68 -6.53 -0.26
C CYS A 91 5.16 -5.28 -1.00
N THR A 92 6.42 -4.92 -0.80
CA THR A 92 7.07 -3.79 -1.48
C THR A 92 8.26 -4.29 -2.29
N VAL A 93 8.53 -3.63 -3.40
CA VAL A 93 9.70 -3.87 -4.24
C VAL A 93 10.29 -2.55 -4.69
N ASP A 94 11.61 -2.46 -4.61
CA ASP A 94 12.39 -1.33 -5.07
C ASP A 94 13.23 -1.77 -6.27
N ILE A 95 13.06 -1.08 -7.39
CA ILE A 95 13.74 -1.37 -8.65
C ILE A 95 14.70 -0.22 -8.93
N ALA A 96 15.99 -0.46 -8.77
CA ALA A 96 17.03 0.49 -9.07
C ALA A 96 17.00 0.88 -10.57
N PRO A 97 17.44 2.09 -10.93
CA PRO A 97 17.40 2.55 -12.32
C PRO A 97 18.26 1.72 -13.28
N ASP A 98 19.24 0.98 -12.77
CA ASP A 98 20.15 0.10 -13.50
C ASP A 98 19.67 -1.36 -13.62
N GLY A 99 18.63 -1.75 -12.88
CA GLY A 99 17.97 -3.06 -13.00
C GLY A 99 18.25 -4.00 -11.84
#